data_AF-A0A0A2FCR2-F1
#
_entry.id   AF-A0A0A2FCR2-F1
#
_cell.length_a   1.000
_cell.length_b   1.000
_cell.length_c   1.000
_cell.angle_alpha   90.00
_cell.angle_beta   90.00
_cell.angle_gamma   90.00
#
_symmetry.space_group_name_H-M   'P 1'
#
loop_
_entity.id
_entity.type
_entity.pdbx_description
1 polymer ?
#
loop_
_entity_poly.entity_id
_entity_poly.type
_entity_poly.pdbx_seq_one_letter_code
_entity_poly.pdbx_strand_id
1 'polypeptide(L)'
;MMMKKFSQLLVALALLPLFFSCKNEEPDPYSGTPRITLTTAIKPGEKIHLTIETMDDDVWVDINGDRICQPEEKIEPGMLVTYGIITLYGYKWYDVVNPTITIYGRVQGLDCSLNKITDIDLSRSSGLLTLVCYGNYLKSLNLNNTPDLETLHCSGNALSKLDVSNLKALKRFFCEGNSIEKINVSNNSALETLFCSHNRLKELSVDKNPLLSELACDDNALTHLDLSNNKHLQVIKCSQNNLKHLDVSATKSLTELNCSQNSIETLLFNPDANLLSFVVCYNNQISGEGMDTLVNSIPITDNNGVIWIKTLNDPKEGNVCTDAQIAILKERHWLVEYNQWPQFYGAESLLKN
;
A
#
# COMPACT_ATOMS: atom_id res chain seq x y z
N MET A 1 -69.66 -46.17 57.33
CA MET A 1 -68.34 -46.23 57.99
C MET A 1 -67.29 -45.88 56.95
N MET A 2 -66.40 -44.92 57.25
CA MET A 2 -65.30 -44.37 56.42
C MET A 2 -64.59 -45.45 55.55
N MET A 3 -64.07 -45.21 54.34
CA MET A 3 -63.11 -44.18 53.94
C MET A 3 -62.90 -44.13 52.39
N LYS A 4 -62.89 -42.89 51.84
CA LYS A 4 -62.27 -42.29 50.63
C LYS A 4 -61.53 -43.20 49.60
N LYS A 5 -61.93 -43.21 48.31
CA LYS A 5 -61.48 -42.36 47.16
C LYS A 5 -59.94 -42.42 46.92
N PHE A 6 -59.39 -42.79 45.75
CA PHE A 6 -59.59 -42.20 44.42
C PHE A 6 -59.16 -43.16 43.28
N SER A 7 -59.89 -43.10 42.18
CA SER A 7 -59.63 -43.67 40.85
C SER A 7 -58.71 -42.78 40.01
N GLN A 8 -57.93 -43.37 39.09
CA GLN A 8 -57.69 -42.99 37.67
C GLN A 8 -56.30 -43.49 37.24
N LEU A 9 -56.23 -44.54 36.41
CA LEU A 9 -56.23 -44.53 34.94
C LEU A 9 -54.92 -43.95 34.36
N LEU A 10 -54.00 -44.86 34.05
CA LEU A 10 -52.77 -44.60 33.31
C LEU A 10 -53.15 -44.32 31.84
N VAL A 11 -53.04 -43.06 31.40
CA VAL A 11 -53.13 -42.69 29.98
C VAL A 11 -51.73 -42.37 29.50
N ALA A 12 -51.25 -43.16 28.54
CA ALA A 12 -50.01 -42.91 27.82
C ALA A 12 -50.13 -41.61 27.01
N LEU A 13 -49.28 -40.63 27.28
CA LEU A 13 -49.15 -39.44 26.44
C LEU A 13 -48.00 -39.66 25.45
N ALA A 14 -48.35 -39.69 24.17
CA ALA A 14 -47.41 -39.64 23.05
C ALA A 14 -46.68 -38.29 23.04
N LEU A 15 -45.34 -38.32 23.04
CA LEU A 15 -44.50 -37.16 22.73
C LEU A 15 -44.43 -36.99 21.20
N LEU A 16 -45.23 -36.07 20.66
CA LEU A 16 -45.00 -35.47 19.34
C LEU A 16 -44.14 -34.19 19.51
N PRO A 17 -43.21 -33.90 18.58
CA PRO A 17 -42.29 -32.78 18.73
C PRO A 17 -43.03 -31.47 18.42
N LEU A 18 -43.10 -30.58 19.41
CA LEU A 18 -43.48 -29.19 19.16
C LEU A 18 -42.27 -28.47 18.55
N PHE A 19 -42.30 -28.29 17.24
CA PHE A 19 -41.50 -27.29 16.54
C PHE A 19 -41.93 -25.89 17.03
N PHE A 20 -41.29 -25.40 18.08
CA PHE A 20 -41.25 -23.96 18.34
C PHE A 20 -40.10 -23.37 17.52
N SER A 21 -40.43 -22.95 16.31
CA SER A 21 -39.65 -21.96 15.58
C SER A 21 -39.84 -20.61 16.28
N CYS A 22 -38.89 -20.27 17.14
CA CYS A 22 -38.63 -18.90 17.57
C CYS A 22 -37.17 -18.85 18.05
N LYS A 23 -36.21 -18.81 17.11
CA LYS A 23 -34.95 -18.12 17.40
C LYS A 23 -35.30 -16.64 17.49
N ASN A 24 -35.75 -16.21 18.66
CA ASN A 24 -35.48 -14.84 19.07
C ASN A 24 -33.97 -14.82 19.27
N GLU A 25 -33.22 -14.48 18.21
CA GLU A 25 -31.84 -14.04 18.39
C GLU A 25 -31.92 -12.86 19.37
N GLU A 26 -31.38 -13.05 20.57
CA GLU A 26 -31.16 -11.92 21.47
C GLU A 26 -30.43 -10.83 20.66
N PRO A 27 -30.85 -9.56 20.77
CA PRO A 27 -30.22 -8.49 20.00
C PRO A 27 -28.71 -8.53 20.26
N ASP A 28 -27.92 -8.60 19.19
CA ASP A 28 -26.45 -8.63 19.25
C ASP A 28 -25.99 -7.53 20.23
N PRO A 29 -25.39 -7.87 21.38
CA PRO A 29 -25.02 -6.90 22.41
C PRO A 29 -24.01 -5.88 21.88
N TYR A 30 -23.36 -6.20 20.75
CA TYR A 30 -22.41 -5.35 20.04
C TYR A 30 -22.98 -4.72 18.76
N SER A 31 -24.31 -4.71 18.58
CA SER A 31 -24.98 -4.17 17.38
C SER A 31 -24.66 -2.70 17.07
N GLY A 32 -24.20 -1.91 18.06
CA GLY A 32 -23.71 -0.54 17.90
C GLY A 32 -22.20 -0.35 18.03
N THR A 33 -21.44 -1.37 18.42
CA THR A 33 -20.00 -1.26 18.68
C THR A 33 -19.22 -1.17 17.38
N PRO A 34 -18.23 -0.26 17.24
CA PRO A 34 -17.30 -0.30 16.12
C PRO A 34 -16.61 -1.66 16.05
N ARG A 35 -16.39 -2.17 14.84
CA ARG A 35 -15.66 -3.42 14.64
C ARG A 35 -15.00 -3.51 13.28
N ILE A 36 -13.94 -4.30 13.21
CA ILE A 36 -13.26 -4.72 11.98
C ILE A 36 -13.29 -6.24 11.93
N THR A 37 -13.69 -6.82 10.80
CA THR A 37 -13.69 -8.28 10.64
C THR A 37 -12.68 -8.67 9.56
N LEU A 38 -11.83 -9.65 9.86
CA LEU A 38 -10.82 -10.20 8.97
C LEU A 38 -11.21 -11.65 8.62
N THR A 39 -11.10 -12.02 7.36
CA THR A 39 -11.23 -13.42 6.91
C THR A 39 -9.89 -13.92 6.41
N THR A 40 -9.30 -14.90 7.09
CA THR A 40 -7.98 -15.47 6.75
C THR A 40 -8.06 -16.89 6.22
N ALA A 41 -7.11 -17.25 5.34
CA ALA A 41 -6.86 -18.63 4.92
C ALA A 41 -5.90 -19.40 5.85
N ILE A 42 -5.46 -18.79 6.97
CA ILE A 42 -4.71 -19.47 8.04
C ILE A 42 -5.61 -20.56 8.64
N LYS A 43 -5.04 -21.75 8.87
CA LYS A 43 -5.80 -22.89 9.37
C LYS A 43 -5.99 -22.79 10.89
N PRO A 44 -7.10 -23.32 11.44
CA PRO A 44 -7.23 -23.47 12.89
C PRO A 44 -6.02 -24.20 13.49
N GLY A 45 -5.48 -23.66 14.58
CA GLY A 45 -4.27 -24.13 15.25
C GLY A 45 -2.95 -23.53 14.74
N GLU A 46 -2.98 -22.75 13.65
CA GLU A 46 -1.85 -21.91 13.24
C GLU A 46 -1.95 -20.51 13.87
N LYS A 47 -0.91 -19.69 13.73
CA LYS A 47 -0.86 -18.35 14.33
C LYS A 47 -1.10 -17.23 13.34
N ILE A 48 -1.75 -16.17 13.82
CA ILE A 48 -1.88 -14.87 13.15
C ILE A 48 -1.23 -13.80 14.02
N HIS A 49 -0.58 -12.80 13.41
CA HIS A 49 -0.08 -11.64 14.16
C HIS A 49 -0.91 -10.41 13.81
N LEU A 50 -1.28 -9.62 14.80
CA LEU A 50 -1.98 -8.35 14.59
C LEU A 50 -1.27 -7.27 15.41
N THR A 51 -1.15 -6.08 14.82
CA THR A 51 -0.79 -4.86 15.55
C THR A 51 -2.02 -3.96 15.57
N ILE A 52 -2.54 -3.69 16.77
CA ILE A 52 -3.78 -2.92 16.93
C ILE A 52 -3.48 -1.72 17.81
N GLU A 53 -3.48 -0.54 17.20
CA GLU A 53 -3.33 0.73 17.88
C GLU A 53 -4.71 1.30 18.21
N THR A 54 -4.91 1.62 19.48
CA THR A 54 -6.14 2.21 20.00
C THR A 54 -5.84 3.03 21.25
N MET A 55 -6.75 3.95 21.56
CA MET A 55 -6.77 4.73 22.80
C MET A 55 -7.84 4.23 23.77
N ASP A 56 -8.64 3.25 23.36
CA ASP A 56 -9.79 2.76 24.11
C ASP A 56 -9.41 1.45 24.81
N ASP A 57 -9.72 1.34 26.11
CA ASP A 57 -9.36 0.18 26.95
C ASP A 57 -10.27 -1.04 26.71
N ASP A 58 -11.36 -0.88 25.96
CA ASP A 58 -12.38 -1.90 25.71
C ASP A 58 -12.21 -2.63 24.37
N VAL A 59 -11.08 -2.44 23.68
CA VAL A 59 -10.79 -3.12 22.41
C VAL A 59 -10.25 -4.52 22.65
N TRP A 60 -10.78 -5.50 21.92
CA TRP A 60 -10.40 -6.90 22.03
C TRP A 60 -10.60 -7.66 20.71
N VAL A 61 -9.95 -8.82 20.59
CA VAL A 61 -9.91 -9.64 19.38
C VAL A 61 -10.66 -10.94 19.61
N ASP A 62 -11.87 -11.06 19.08
CA ASP A 62 -12.65 -12.29 19.03
C ASP A 62 -12.02 -13.25 18.01
N ILE A 63 -11.18 -14.17 18.51
CA ILE A 63 -10.39 -15.11 17.69
C ILE A 63 -11.13 -16.44 17.47
N ASN A 64 -12.11 -16.73 18.33
CA ASN A 64 -12.86 -17.99 18.33
C ASN A 64 -14.31 -17.83 17.81
N GLY A 65 -14.82 -16.61 17.69
CA GLY A 65 -16.14 -16.27 17.17
C GLY A 65 -17.28 -16.47 18.17
N ASP A 66 -16.99 -16.64 19.46
CA ASP A 66 -17.97 -16.85 20.53
C ASP A 66 -18.59 -15.54 21.04
N ARG A 67 -18.02 -14.39 20.64
CA ARG A 67 -18.43 -13.03 21.04
C ARG A 67 -18.33 -12.79 22.55
N ILE A 68 -17.46 -13.50 23.25
CA ILE A 68 -17.22 -13.37 24.68
C ILE A 68 -15.73 -13.11 24.89
N CYS A 69 -15.37 -11.90 25.30
CA CYS A 69 -13.96 -11.54 25.52
C CYS A 69 -13.29 -12.44 26.59
N GLN A 70 -12.33 -13.24 26.15
CA GLN A 70 -11.48 -14.07 27.01
C GLN A 70 -10.16 -13.35 27.37
N PRO A 71 -9.46 -13.73 28.45
CA PRO A 71 -8.19 -13.08 28.82
C PRO A 71 -7.15 -13.02 27.69
N GLU A 72 -7.03 -14.08 26.89
CA GLU A 72 -6.14 -14.19 25.74
C GLU A 72 -6.53 -13.28 24.57
N GLU A 73 -7.79 -12.86 24.49
CA GLU A 73 -8.36 -12.00 23.44
C GLU A 73 -8.22 -10.52 23.73
N LYS A 74 -7.85 -10.16 24.96
CA LYS A 74 -7.58 -8.77 25.32
C LYS A 74 -6.35 -8.25 24.60
N ILE A 75 -6.42 -6.98 24.19
CA ILE A 75 -5.26 -6.25 23.73
C ILE A 75 -4.48 -5.82 24.97
N GLU A 76 -3.22 -6.20 25.03
CA GLU A 76 -2.27 -5.74 26.04
C GLU A 76 -1.30 -4.76 25.37
N PRO A 77 -0.62 -3.87 26.14
CA PRO A 77 0.46 -3.05 25.60
C PRO A 77 1.51 -3.93 24.92
N GLY A 78 1.45 -3.98 23.58
CA GLY A 78 2.30 -4.84 22.77
C GLY A 78 3.60 -4.17 22.36
N MET A 79 4.40 -4.91 21.58
CA MET A 79 5.63 -4.35 21.01
C MET A 79 5.32 -3.29 19.94
N LEU A 80 6.27 -2.36 19.79
CA LEU A 80 6.29 -1.38 18.71
C LEU A 80 6.75 -2.07 17.41
N VAL A 81 6.07 -1.78 16.31
CA VAL A 81 6.45 -2.24 14.98
C VAL A 81 6.60 -1.05 14.04
N THR A 82 7.70 -1.03 13.29
CA THR A 82 7.99 0.04 12.32
C THR A 82 8.20 -0.53 10.93
N TYR A 83 7.50 0.03 9.94
CA TYR A 83 7.65 -0.26 8.51
C TYR A 83 7.91 1.05 7.76
N GLY A 84 9.19 1.33 7.48
CA GLY A 84 9.60 2.62 6.94
C GLY A 84 9.22 3.75 7.89
N ILE A 85 8.22 4.55 7.50
CA ILE A 85 7.71 5.71 8.26
C ILE A 85 6.41 5.43 9.03
N ILE A 86 5.91 4.19 8.98
CA ILE A 86 4.72 3.76 9.73
C ILE A 86 5.20 3.12 11.03
N THR A 87 4.70 3.60 12.17
CA THR A 87 4.94 3.00 13.48
C THR A 87 3.62 2.75 14.17
N LEU A 88 3.41 1.53 14.65
CA LEU A 88 2.20 1.10 15.36
C LEU A 88 2.59 0.37 16.67
N TYR A 89 1.66 0.37 17.63
CA TYR A 89 1.80 -0.29 18.92
C TYR A 89 0.78 -1.44 19.03
N GLY A 90 1.01 -2.37 19.98
CA GLY A 90 0.04 -3.44 20.24
C GLY A 90 0.24 -4.71 19.43
N TYR A 91 1.47 -5.01 18.99
CA TYR A 91 1.78 -6.26 18.29
C TYR A 91 1.59 -7.47 19.20
N LYS A 92 0.81 -8.45 18.73
CA LYS A 92 0.54 -9.71 19.44
C LYS A 92 0.25 -10.86 18.46
N TRP A 93 0.65 -12.06 18.85
CA TRP A 93 0.29 -13.31 18.18
C TRP A 93 -0.98 -13.91 18.81
N TYR A 94 -1.87 -14.43 17.96
CA TYR A 94 -3.08 -15.14 18.35
C TYR A 94 -3.08 -16.53 17.71
N ASP A 95 -3.56 -17.53 18.44
CA ASP A 95 -3.82 -18.86 17.88
C ASP A 95 -5.17 -18.82 17.17
N VAL A 96 -5.17 -19.05 15.86
CA VAL A 96 -6.38 -19.01 15.04
C VAL A 96 -7.27 -20.18 15.44
N VAL A 97 -8.48 -19.86 15.92
CA VAL A 97 -9.51 -20.87 16.20
C VAL A 97 -10.56 -20.84 15.08
N ASN A 98 -10.95 -19.64 14.64
CA ASN A 98 -11.86 -19.41 13.54
C ASN A 98 -11.16 -18.61 12.42
N PRO A 99 -11.32 -18.98 11.13
CA PRO A 99 -10.79 -18.18 10.02
C PRO A 99 -11.41 -16.78 9.91
N THR A 100 -12.55 -16.53 10.56
CA THR A 100 -13.14 -15.19 10.70
C THR A 100 -12.79 -14.63 12.08
N ILE A 101 -12.07 -13.52 12.10
CA ILE A 101 -11.56 -12.87 13.30
C ILE A 101 -12.19 -11.49 13.40
N THR A 102 -12.78 -11.14 14.55
CA THR A 102 -13.42 -9.84 14.72
C THR A 102 -12.73 -9.03 15.81
N ILE A 103 -12.31 -7.82 15.48
CA ILE A 103 -11.78 -6.86 16.44
C ILE A 103 -12.94 -5.96 16.84
N TYR A 104 -13.33 -6.01 18.10
CA TYR A 104 -14.37 -5.15 18.66
C TYR A 104 -13.75 -3.91 19.29
N GLY A 105 -14.41 -2.76 19.12
CA GLY A 105 -13.97 -1.47 19.65
C GLY A 105 -13.40 -0.55 18.57
N ARG A 106 -13.08 0.69 18.97
CA ARG A 106 -12.52 1.70 18.07
C ARG A 106 -11.03 1.45 17.85
N VAL A 107 -10.63 1.27 16.60
CA VAL A 107 -9.24 1.03 16.20
C VAL A 107 -8.73 2.22 15.41
N GLN A 108 -7.59 2.80 15.83
CA GLN A 108 -6.94 3.91 15.14
C GLN A 108 -5.91 3.43 14.11
N GLY A 109 -5.21 2.34 14.42
CA GLY A 109 -4.25 1.72 13.53
C GLY A 109 -4.41 0.21 13.52
N LEU A 110 -4.44 -0.39 12.34
CA LEU A 110 -4.46 -1.84 12.17
C LEU A 110 -3.34 -2.26 11.23
N ASP A 111 -2.44 -3.11 11.74
CA ASP A 111 -1.59 -3.96 10.92
C ASP A 111 -2.07 -5.41 10.98
N CYS A 112 -2.39 -5.93 9.80
CA CYS A 112 -2.78 -7.31 9.58
C CYS A 112 -2.01 -7.93 8.41
N SER A 113 -0.81 -7.43 8.14
CA SER A 113 0.05 -7.87 7.03
C SER A 113 0.46 -9.33 7.12
N LEU A 114 0.79 -9.96 5.99
CA LEU A 114 1.39 -11.30 5.92
C LEU A 114 0.57 -12.39 6.64
N ASN A 115 -0.76 -12.28 6.62
CA ASN A 115 -1.67 -13.15 7.37
C ASN A 115 -2.62 -13.94 6.46
N LYS A 116 -2.30 -14.08 5.16
CA LYS A 116 -3.14 -14.79 4.18
C LYS A 116 -4.60 -14.33 4.20
N ILE A 117 -4.83 -13.04 4.47
CA ILE A 117 -6.16 -12.45 4.58
C ILE A 117 -6.79 -12.37 3.19
N THR A 118 -8.02 -12.85 3.08
CA THR A 118 -8.80 -12.89 1.84
C THR A 118 -9.88 -11.81 1.78
N ASP A 119 -10.31 -11.30 2.93
CA ASP A 119 -11.30 -10.23 3.05
C ASP A 119 -11.10 -9.42 4.33
N ILE A 120 -11.38 -8.11 4.26
CA ILE A 120 -11.40 -7.18 5.39
C ILE A 120 -12.72 -6.38 5.29
N ASP A 121 -13.58 -6.56 6.29
CA ASP A 121 -14.79 -5.77 6.45
C ASP A 121 -14.54 -4.58 7.39
N LEU A 122 -14.55 -3.39 6.79
CA LEU A 122 -14.41 -2.09 7.47
C LEU A 122 -15.74 -1.34 7.59
N SER A 123 -16.87 -1.98 7.25
CA SER A 123 -18.18 -1.33 7.19
C SER A 123 -18.65 -0.72 8.51
N ARG A 124 -18.10 -1.23 9.63
CA ARG A 124 -18.37 -0.76 10.98
C ARG A 124 -17.12 -0.23 11.69
N SER A 125 -16.06 0.04 10.94
CA SER A 125 -14.90 0.74 11.48
C SER A 125 -15.26 2.20 11.78
N SER A 126 -14.59 2.80 12.76
CA SER A 126 -14.75 4.21 13.11
C SER A 126 -13.40 4.73 13.59
N GLY A 127 -12.94 5.86 13.06
CA GLY A 127 -11.69 6.50 13.49
C GLY A 127 -10.40 5.78 13.06
N LEU A 128 -10.45 4.92 12.04
CA LEU A 128 -9.25 4.27 11.49
C LEU A 128 -8.41 5.28 10.70
N LEU A 129 -7.19 5.53 11.18
CA LEU A 129 -6.21 6.45 10.59
C LEU A 129 -5.14 5.72 9.78
N THR A 130 -4.78 4.51 10.21
CA THR A 130 -3.75 3.69 9.56
C THR A 130 -4.26 2.28 9.29
N LEU A 131 -4.17 1.84 8.03
CA LEU A 131 -4.43 0.46 7.64
C LEU A 131 -3.22 -0.10 6.90
N VAL A 132 -2.61 -1.14 7.48
CA VAL A 132 -1.53 -1.93 6.87
C VAL A 132 -2.05 -3.36 6.68
N CYS A 133 -2.17 -3.78 5.43
CA CYS A 133 -2.67 -5.09 5.02
C CYS A 133 -1.80 -5.70 3.91
N TYR A 134 -0.50 -5.38 3.94
CA TYR A 134 0.48 -5.81 2.94
C TYR A 134 0.65 -7.33 2.91
N GLY A 135 0.90 -7.90 1.73
CA GLY A 135 1.29 -9.31 1.60
C GLY A 135 0.16 -10.28 1.98
N ASN A 136 -1.06 -9.97 1.56
CA ASN A 136 -2.25 -10.78 1.79
C ASN A 136 -2.85 -11.26 0.44
N TYR A 137 -4.04 -11.85 0.47
CA TYR A 137 -4.73 -12.41 -0.70
C TYR A 137 -6.00 -11.61 -1.04
N LEU A 138 -6.03 -10.31 -0.74
CA LEU A 138 -7.18 -9.45 -0.99
C LEU A 138 -7.41 -9.30 -2.49
N LYS A 139 -8.65 -9.55 -2.93
CA LYS A 139 -9.11 -9.28 -4.31
C LYS A 139 -9.88 -7.97 -4.43
N SER A 140 -10.41 -7.51 -3.31
CA SER A 140 -11.14 -6.25 -3.15
C SER A 140 -10.87 -5.69 -1.76
N LEU A 141 -10.95 -4.36 -1.64
CA LEU A 141 -10.88 -3.67 -0.36
C LEU A 141 -11.85 -2.48 -0.42
N ASN A 142 -12.84 -2.45 0.48
CA ASN A 142 -13.84 -1.40 0.53
C ASN A 142 -13.50 -0.38 1.62
N LEU A 143 -13.21 0.85 1.22
CA LEU A 143 -12.74 1.94 2.09
C LEU A 143 -13.79 3.04 2.30
N ASN A 144 -15.06 2.80 1.90
CA ASN A 144 -16.11 3.82 1.96
C ASN A 144 -16.46 4.29 3.38
N ASN A 145 -16.13 3.50 4.40
CA ASN A 145 -16.41 3.82 5.80
C ASN A 145 -15.14 4.23 6.59
N THR A 146 -14.05 4.56 5.89
CA THR A 146 -12.79 5.02 6.49
C THR A 146 -12.37 6.40 5.97
N PRO A 147 -13.20 7.45 6.07
CA PRO A 147 -12.91 8.76 5.48
C PRO A 147 -11.69 9.46 6.10
N ASP A 148 -11.35 9.10 7.34
CA ASP A 148 -10.25 9.70 8.12
C ASP A 148 -8.89 9.02 7.88
N LEU A 149 -8.83 8.02 6.99
CA LEU A 149 -7.61 7.26 6.75
C LEU A 149 -6.50 8.17 6.20
N GLU A 150 -5.39 8.27 6.94
CA GLU A 150 -4.21 9.04 6.56
C GLU A 150 -3.15 8.17 5.89
N THR A 151 -3.09 6.89 6.24
CA THR A 151 -2.10 5.93 5.72
C THR A 151 -2.75 4.64 5.30
N LEU A 152 -2.57 4.27 4.04
CA LEU A 152 -3.02 3.00 3.47
C LEU A 152 -1.83 2.26 2.87
N HIS A 153 -1.54 1.07 3.40
CA HIS A 153 -0.59 0.14 2.83
C HIS A 153 -1.29 -1.18 2.49
N CYS A 154 -1.48 -1.43 1.20
CA CYS A 154 -2.21 -2.60 0.67
C CYS A 154 -1.40 -3.36 -0.41
N SER A 155 -0.09 -3.17 -0.42
CA SER A 155 0.83 -3.75 -1.40
C SER A 155 0.89 -5.27 -1.32
N GLY A 156 1.31 -5.96 -2.38
CA GLY A 156 1.44 -7.42 -2.39
C GLY A 156 0.11 -8.15 -2.17
N ASN A 157 -0.95 -7.71 -2.85
CA ASN A 157 -2.27 -8.34 -2.84
C ASN A 157 -2.69 -8.69 -4.29
N ALA A 158 -3.96 -9.05 -4.50
CA ALA A 158 -4.54 -9.33 -5.81
C ALA A 158 -5.61 -8.30 -6.22
N LEU A 159 -5.45 -7.05 -5.80
CA LEU A 159 -6.40 -5.97 -6.10
C LEU A 159 -6.34 -5.63 -7.59
N SER A 160 -7.49 -5.61 -8.26
CA SER A 160 -7.62 -5.14 -9.65
C SER A 160 -8.17 -3.71 -9.76
N LYS A 161 -8.82 -3.26 -8.70
CA LYS A 161 -9.41 -1.92 -8.55
C LYS A 161 -9.33 -1.52 -7.08
N LEU A 162 -9.15 -0.23 -6.83
CA LEU A 162 -9.18 0.34 -5.49
C LEU A 162 -9.71 1.77 -5.60
N ASP A 163 -10.77 2.07 -4.86
CA ASP A 163 -11.36 3.41 -4.81
C ASP A 163 -10.87 4.12 -3.53
N VAL A 164 -10.13 5.21 -3.72
CA VAL A 164 -9.60 6.06 -2.65
C VAL A 164 -10.22 7.47 -2.67
N SER A 165 -11.27 7.67 -3.47
CA SER A 165 -11.86 9.00 -3.73
C SER A 165 -12.50 9.65 -2.50
N ASN A 166 -12.87 8.85 -1.49
CA ASN A 166 -13.42 9.31 -0.22
C ASN A 166 -12.35 9.65 0.84
N LEU A 167 -11.07 9.30 0.59
CA LEU A 167 -9.99 9.39 1.57
C LEU A 167 -9.29 10.75 1.51
N LYS A 168 -10.00 11.82 1.85
CA LYS A 168 -9.50 13.20 1.72
C LYS A 168 -8.30 13.52 2.62
N ALA A 169 -8.16 12.78 3.72
CA ALA A 169 -7.05 12.89 4.66
C ALA A 169 -5.83 12.04 4.27
N LEU A 170 -5.90 11.26 3.18
CA LEU A 170 -4.85 10.32 2.79
C LEU A 170 -3.56 11.06 2.44
N LYS A 171 -2.51 10.83 3.22
CA LYS A 171 -1.16 11.36 3.05
C LYS A 171 -0.22 10.35 2.41
N ARG A 172 -0.40 9.06 2.72
CA ARG A 172 0.49 7.98 2.29
C ARG A 172 -0.29 6.83 1.72
N PHE A 173 0.03 6.46 0.48
CA PHE A 173 -0.64 5.39 -0.24
C PHE A 173 0.36 4.45 -0.90
N PHE A 174 0.39 3.22 -0.40
CA PHE A 174 1.22 2.12 -0.89
C PHE A 174 0.31 1.01 -1.44
N CYS A 175 0.43 0.72 -2.73
CA CYS A 175 -0.37 -0.28 -3.44
C CYS A 175 0.44 -1.10 -4.45
N GLU A 176 1.76 -1.18 -4.25
CA GLU A 176 2.67 -1.90 -5.13
C GLU A 176 2.34 -3.39 -5.24
N GLY A 177 2.69 -4.02 -6.36
CA GLY A 177 2.56 -5.48 -6.51
C GLY A 177 1.10 -5.95 -6.44
N ASN A 178 0.22 -5.25 -7.15
CA ASN A 178 -1.18 -5.63 -7.33
C ASN A 178 -1.46 -5.84 -8.83
N SER A 179 -2.71 -5.80 -9.27
CA SER A 179 -3.11 -5.85 -10.68
C SER A 179 -4.01 -4.66 -11.04
N ILE A 180 -3.76 -3.49 -10.43
CA ILE A 180 -4.58 -2.30 -10.61
C ILE A 180 -4.34 -1.71 -11.99
N GLU A 181 -5.41 -1.48 -12.74
CA GLU A 181 -5.34 -0.91 -14.10
C GLU A 181 -5.50 0.61 -14.12
N LYS A 182 -6.16 1.17 -13.09
CA LYS A 182 -6.42 2.60 -12.95
C LYS A 182 -6.41 3.00 -11.48
N ILE A 183 -5.71 4.08 -11.17
CA ILE A 183 -5.72 4.75 -9.88
C ILE A 183 -6.24 6.17 -10.08
N ASN A 184 -7.22 6.58 -9.29
CA ASN A 184 -7.69 7.95 -9.25
C ASN A 184 -7.39 8.57 -7.88
N VAL A 185 -6.42 9.48 -7.84
CA VAL A 185 -6.01 10.22 -6.64
C VAL A 185 -6.43 11.69 -6.66
N SER A 186 -7.38 12.06 -7.54
CA SER A 186 -7.76 13.47 -7.76
C SER A 186 -8.36 14.16 -6.54
N ASN A 187 -8.91 13.38 -5.59
CA ASN A 187 -9.54 13.88 -4.37
C ASN A 187 -8.62 13.83 -3.15
N ASN A 188 -7.40 13.32 -3.30
CA ASN A 188 -6.44 13.13 -2.22
C ASN A 188 -5.42 14.27 -2.21
N SER A 189 -5.88 15.52 -2.05
CA SER A 189 -5.02 16.71 -2.14
C SER A 189 -3.96 16.79 -1.03
N ALA A 190 -4.13 16.02 0.05
CA ALA A 190 -3.17 15.88 1.15
C ALA A 190 -2.08 14.82 0.87
N LEU A 191 -2.10 14.15 -0.29
CA LEU A 191 -1.19 13.06 -0.60
C LEU A 191 0.26 13.56 -0.75
N GLU A 192 1.15 12.98 0.06
CA GLU A 192 2.59 13.27 0.14
C GLU A 192 3.42 12.14 -0.48
N THR A 193 2.97 10.88 -0.30
CA THR A 193 3.65 9.68 -0.82
C THR A 193 2.67 8.81 -1.61
N LEU A 194 3.05 8.48 -2.85
CA LEU A 194 2.31 7.53 -3.69
C LEU A 194 3.26 6.48 -4.27
N PHE A 195 3.17 5.24 -3.76
CA PHE A 195 3.85 4.10 -4.35
C PHE A 195 2.83 3.14 -4.97
N CYS A 196 2.94 2.98 -6.28
CA CYS A 196 2.02 2.20 -7.11
C CYS A 196 2.76 1.33 -8.14
N SER A 197 4.04 1.05 -7.89
CA SER A 197 4.89 0.22 -8.76
C SER A 197 4.36 -1.20 -8.93
N HIS A 198 4.76 -1.91 -9.98
CA HIS A 198 4.34 -3.30 -10.26
C HIS A 198 2.82 -3.46 -10.31
N ASN A 199 2.18 -2.67 -11.19
CA ASN A 199 0.75 -2.73 -11.46
C ASN A 199 0.52 -2.81 -12.98
N ARG A 200 -0.68 -2.46 -13.46
CA ARG A 200 -1.03 -2.48 -14.89
C ARG A 200 -1.51 -1.10 -15.36
N LEU A 201 -1.00 -0.03 -14.74
CA LEU A 201 -1.40 1.34 -15.02
C LEU A 201 -0.96 1.72 -16.43
N LYS A 202 -1.92 2.22 -17.22
CA LYS A 202 -1.64 2.82 -18.54
C LYS A 202 -1.56 4.34 -18.49
N GLU A 203 -2.20 4.91 -17.47
CA GLU A 203 -2.26 6.34 -17.20
C GLU A 203 -2.16 6.57 -15.70
N LEU A 204 -1.53 7.68 -15.32
CA LEU A 204 -1.46 8.16 -13.95
C LEU A 204 -1.49 9.69 -13.98
N SER A 205 -2.49 10.29 -13.32
CA SER A 205 -2.57 11.73 -13.13
C SER A 205 -2.34 12.06 -11.66
N VAL A 206 -1.38 12.95 -11.41
CA VAL A 206 -1.03 13.47 -10.07
C VAL A 206 -1.14 14.99 -9.99
N ASP A 207 -1.82 15.60 -10.97
CA ASP A 207 -1.98 17.06 -11.12
C ASP A 207 -2.76 17.71 -9.97
N LYS A 208 -3.53 16.92 -9.22
CA LYS A 208 -4.30 17.35 -8.03
C LYS A 208 -3.62 17.02 -6.70
N ASN A 209 -2.36 16.58 -6.72
CA ASN A 209 -1.59 16.20 -5.54
C ASN A 209 -0.36 17.12 -5.38
N PRO A 210 -0.56 18.43 -5.12
CA PRO A 210 0.52 19.40 -5.12
C PRO A 210 1.54 19.19 -3.99
N LEU A 211 1.17 18.45 -2.93
CA LEU A 211 2.04 18.15 -1.78
C LEU A 211 2.90 16.90 -1.98
N LEU A 212 2.79 16.22 -3.12
CA LEU A 212 3.53 14.98 -3.38
C LEU A 212 5.04 15.22 -3.32
N SER A 213 5.72 14.54 -2.41
CA SER A 213 7.17 14.56 -2.23
C SER A 213 7.84 13.29 -2.75
N GLU A 214 7.14 12.17 -2.75
CA GLU A 214 7.66 10.88 -3.24
C GLU A 214 6.66 10.18 -4.15
N LEU A 215 7.12 9.82 -5.35
CA LEU A 215 6.35 9.08 -6.34
C LEU A 215 7.15 7.86 -6.82
N ALA A 216 6.57 6.67 -6.63
CA ALA A 216 7.06 5.44 -7.26
C ALA A 216 5.94 4.82 -8.11
N CYS A 217 6.20 4.67 -9.40
CA CYS A 217 5.28 4.13 -10.40
C CYS A 217 6.01 3.19 -11.38
N ASP A 218 7.11 2.59 -10.92
CA ASP A 218 7.92 1.66 -11.71
C ASP A 218 7.11 0.45 -12.19
N ASP A 219 7.56 -0.18 -13.27
CA ASP A 219 6.97 -1.43 -13.78
C ASP A 219 5.45 -1.33 -13.97
N ASN A 220 5.09 -0.45 -14.89
CA ASN A 220 3.73 -0.21 -15.35
C ASN A 220 3.76 -0.06 -16.89
N ALA A 221 2.68 0.45 -17.49
CA ALA A 221 2.59 0.67 -18.93
C ALA A 221 2.36 2.16 -19.27
N LEU A 222 2.84 3.08 -18.43
CA LEU A 222 2.64 4.52 -18.62
C LEU A 222 3.33 5.01 -19.90
N THR A 223 2.61 5.78 -20.71
CA THR A 223 3.16 6.43 -21.92
C THR A 223 3.41 7.92 -21.73
N HIS A 224 2.84 8.51 -20.67
CA HIS A 224 2.97 9.91 -20.31
C HIS A 224 2.92 10.07 -18.79
N LEU A 225 3.65 11.06 -18.27
CA LEU A 225 3.66 11.43 -16.87
C LEU A 225 3.89 12.95 -16.77
N ASP A 226 2.84 13.69 -16.42
CA ASP A 226 2.90 15.14 -16.19
C ASP A 226 3.16 15.42 -14.71
N LEU A 227 4.27 16.10 -14.43
CA LEU A 227 4.71 16.46 -13.07
C LEU A 227 4.78 17.98 -12.86
N SER A 228 4.20 18.77 -13.78
CA SER A 228 4.26 20.24 -13.78
C SER A 228 3.67 20.89 -12.53
N ASN A 229 2.74 20.21 -11.85
CA ASN A 229 2.09 20.66 -10.62
C ASN A 229 2.72 20.11 -9.34
N ASN A 230 3.69 19.20 -9.42
CA ASN A 230 4.24 18.47 -8.27
C ASN A 230 5.61 19.03 -7.84
N LYS A 231 5.64 20.33 -7.55
CA LYS A 231 6.88 21.11 -7.32
C LYS A 231 7.70 20.67 -6.10
N HIS A 232 7.08 19.93 -5.18
CA HIS A 232 7.68 19.43 -3.94
C HIS A 232 8.31 18.04 -4.07
N LEU A 233 8.25 17.41 -5.25
CA LEU A 233 8.85 16.10 -5.48
C LEU A 233 10.36 16.12 -5.18
N GLN A 234 10.76 15.15 -4.36
CA GLN A 234 12.13 14.85 -3.95
C GLN A 234 12.59 13.54 -4.58
N VAL A 235 11.70 12.54 -4.66
CA VAL A 235 12.00 11.23 -5.22
C VAL A 235 11.00 10.88 -6.32
N ILE A 236 11.52 10.57 -7.51
CA ILE A 236 10.72 10.08 -8.64
C ILE A 236 11.30 8.74 -9.10
N LYS A 237 10.49 7.68 -9.04
CA LYS A 237 10.79 6.37 -9.60
C LYS A 237 9.71 6.00 -10.62
N CYS A 238 10.09 5.96 -11.89
CA CYS A 238 9.20 5.70 -13.02
C CYS A 238 9.86 4.77 -14.04
N SER A 239 10.78 3.92 -13.57
CA SER A 239 11.50 2.97 -14.43
C SER A 239 10.57 1.90 -14.99
N GLN A 240 10.97 1.21 -16.05
CA GLN A 240 10.18 0.11 -16.64
C GLN A 240 8.76 0.55 -17.03
N ASN A 241 8.67 1.62 -17.82
CA ASN A 241 7.42 2.11 -18.41
C ASN A 241 7.64 2.33 -19.92
N ASN A 242 6.70 2.99 -20.60
CA ASN A 242 6.76 3.31 -22.02
C ASN A 242 6.84 4.83 -22.27
N LEU A 243 7.46 5.58 -21.36
CA LEU A 243 7.59 7.03 -21.46
C LEU A 243 8.51 7.40 -22.63
N LYS A 244 8.11 8.40 -23.43
CA LYS A 244 8.94 8.97 -24.51
C LYS A 244 9.57 10.32 -24.17
N HIS A 245 8.93 11.06 -23.28
CA HIS A 245 9.40 12.36 -22.82
C HIS A 245 9.19 12.41 -21.32
N LEU A 246 10.17 12.97 -20.62
CA LEU A 246 10.04 13.24 -19.19
C LEU A 246 10.56 14.65 -18.90
N ASP A 247 9.69 15.49 -18.36
CA ASP A 247 9.99 16.85 -17.95
C ASP A 247 9.88 16.97 -16.43
N VAL A 248 11.03 17.16 -15.78
CA VAL A 248 11.14 17.41 -14.34
C VAL A 248 11.63 18.84 -14.07
N SER A 249 11.43 19.76 -15.01
CA SER A 249 11.79 21.18 -14.85
C SER A 249 10.99 21.90 -13.77
N ALA A 250 9.85 21.36 -13.33
CA ALA A 250 9.06 21.93 -12.23
C ALA A 250 9.54 21.51 -10.83
N THR A 251 10.38 20.46 -10.71
CA THR A 251 10.70 19.81 -9.42
C THR A 251 12.03 20.29 -8.85
N LYS A 252 12.05 21.49 -8.26
CA LYS A 252 13.28 22.11 -7.71
C LYS A 252 13.85 21.34 -6.51
N SER A 253 13.02 20.62 -5.76
CA SER A 253 13.43 19.86 -4.57
C SER A 253 13.93 18.45 -4.87
N LEU A 254 14.05 18.07 -6.15
CA LEU A 254 14.40 16.71 -6.56
C LEU A 254 15.79 16.32 -6.06
N THR A 255 15.88 15.17 -5.39
CA THR A 255 17.12 14.56 -4.90
C THR A 255 17.47 13.29 -5.67
N GLU A 256 16.44 12.55 -6.10
CA GLU A 256 16.57 11.25 -6.76
C GLU A 256 15.60 11.12 -7.95
N LEU A 257 16.13 10.72 -9.11
CA LEU A 257 15.37 10.32 -10.28
C LEU A 257 15.80 8.95 -10.79
N ASN A 258 14.87 8.02 -10.89
CA ASN A 258 15.02 6.81 -11.69
C ASN A 258 13.96 6.75 -12.79
N CYS A 259 14.39 6.89 -14.04
CA CYS A 259 13.56 6.79 -15.24
C CYS A 259 14.12 5.76 -16.25
N SER A 260 14.98 4.85 -15.78
CA SER A 260 15.59 3.82 -16.62
C SER A 260 14.56 2.88 -17.26
N GLN A 261 14.97 2.17 -18.31
CA GLN A 261 14.13 1.17 -18.97
C GLN A 261 12.79 1.75 -19.46
N ASN A 262 12.86 2.85 -20.18
CA ASN A 262 11.73 3.48 -20.86
C ASN A 262 12.04 3.60 -22.37
N SER A 263 11.38 4.49 -23.08
CA SER A 263 11.71 4.88 -24.46
C SER A 263 11.97 6.39 -24.54
N ILE A 264 12.56 6.98 -23.49
CA ILE A 264 12.71 8.43 -23.37
C ILE A 264 13.68 8.93 -24.43
N GLU A 265 13.23 9.86 -25.25
CA GLU A 265 14.03 10.58 -26.26
C GLU A 265 14.53 11.92 -25.70
N THR A 266 13.75 12.55 -24.82
CA THR A 266 14.09 13.85 -24.21
C THR A 266 13.85 13.85 -22.71
N LEU A 267 14.87 14.24 -21.94
CA LEU A 267 14.82 14.40 -20.49
C LEU A 267 15.23 15.84 -20.12
N LEU A 268 14.32 16.57 -19.48
CA LEU A 268 14.54 17.97 -19.12
C LEU A 268 14.55 18.14 -17.59
N PHE A 269 15.60 18.78 -17.08
CA PHE A 269 15.77 19.06 -15.65
C PHE A 269 15.49 20.51 -15.29
N ASN A 270 15.21 20.73 -14.00
CA ASN A 270 15.24 22.06 -13.40
C ASN A 270 16.72 22.45 -13.14
N PRO A 271 17.23 23.55 -13.70
CA PRO A 271 18.63 23.95 -13.52
C PRO A 271 18.96 24.40 -12.08
N ASP A 272 17.95 24.72 -11.27
CA ASP A 272 18.10 25.10 -9.86
C ASP A 272 17.87 23.92 -8.88
N ALA A 273 17.73 22.69 -9.37
CA ALA A 273 17.57 21.49 -8.52
C ALA A 273 18.90 21.05 -7.90
N ASN A 274 19.54 21.94 -7.14
CA ASN A 274 20.89 21.76 -6.60
C ASN A 274 21.01 20.62 -5.57
N LEU A 275 19.87 20.06 -5.11
CA LEU A 275 19.83 18.89 -4.22
C LEU A 275 19.90 17.55 -4.98
N LEU A 276 19.74 17.57 -6.31
CA LEU A 276 19.77 16.37 -7.14
C LEU A 276 21.17 15.75 -7.09
N SER A 277 21.24 14.49 -6.72
CA SER A 277 22.50 13.75 -6.58
C SER A 277 22.46 12.37 -7.21
N PHE A 278 21.29 11.84 -7.53
CA PHE A 278 21.15 10.48 -8.06
C PHE A 278 20.22 10.46 -9.28
N VAL A 279 20.77 10.14 -10.46
CA VAL A 279 20.00 10.03 -11.71
C VAL A 279 20.29 8.70 -12.39
N VAL A 280 19.24 7.91 -12.63
CA VAL A 280 19.33 6.63 -13.32
C VAL A 280 18.44 6.67 -14.56
N CYS A 281 19.05 6.73 -15.75
CA CYS A 281 18.35 6.90 -17.02
C CYS A 281 18.82 5.98 -18.16
N TYR A 282 19.62 4.96 -17.87
CA TYR A 282 20.00 3.92 -18.84
C TYR A 282 18.79 3.17 -19.41
N ASN A 283 18.98 2.44 -20.51
CA ASN A 283 17.94 1.75 -21.29
C ASN A 283 16.82 2.70 -21.73
N ASN A 284 17.20 3.75 -22.45
CA ASN A 284 16.29 4.72 -23.07
C ASN A 284 16.71 4.99 -24.53
N GLN A 285 16.22 6.08 -25.14
CA GLN A 285 16.50 6.48 -26.53
C GLN A 285 17.10 7.91 -26.61
N ILE A 286 17.75 8.36 -25.53
CA ILE A 286 18.25 9.74 -25.38
C ILE A 286 19.52 9.90 -26.21
N SER A 287 19.44 10.62 -27.32
CA SER A 287 20.55 10.83 -28.26
C SER A 287 20.43 12.19 -28.96
N GLY A 288 21.51 12.64 -29.63
CA GLY A 288 21.50 13.90 -30.39
C GLY A 288 21.00 15.09 -29.56
N GLU A 289 20.00 15.82 -30.09
CA GLU A 289 19.37 16.98 -29.43
C GLU A 289 18.73 16.63 -28.07
N GLY A 290 18.24 15.40 -27.89
CA GLY A 290 17.69 14.94 -26.62
C GLY A 290 18.76 14.81 -25.54
N MET A 291 19.96 14.37 -25.92
CA MET A 291 21.12 14.34 -25.02
C MET A 291 21.68 15.75 -24.77
N ASP A 292 21.67 16.62 -25.79
CA ASP A 292 22.02 18.04 -25.60
C ASP A 292 21.09 18.73 -24.60
N THR A 293 19.79 18.43 -24.66
CA THR A 293 18.80 18.93 -23.69
C THR A 293 19.12 18.46 -22.27
N LEU A 294 19.45 17.17 -22.11
CA LEU A 294 19.79 16.58 -20.81
C LEU A 294 21.02 17.26 -20.20
N VAL A 295 22.15 17.27 -20.91
CA VAL A 295 23.42 17.74 -20.34
C VAL A 295 23.45 19.24 -20.09
N ASN A 296 22.65 20.02 -20.83
CA ASN A 296 22.55 21.47 -20.64
C ASN A 296 21.54 21.88 -19.57
N SER A 297 20.55 21.04 -19.26
CA SER A 297 19.52 21.35 -18.26
C SER A 297 19.82 20.78 -16.88
N ILE A 298 20.59 19.70 -16.77
CA ILE A 298 20.92 19.07 -15.49
C ILE A 298 21.62 20.09 -14.55
N PRO A 299 21.21 20.20 -13.28
CA PRO A 299 21.74 21.21 -12.36
C PRO A 299 23.24 20.99 -12.09
N ILE A 300 23.95 22.05 -11.70
CA ILE A 300 25.25 21.91 -11.06
C ILE A 300 25.01 21.43 -9.62
N THR A 301 25.73 20.41 -9.17
CA THR A 301 25.52 19.82 -7.84
C THR A 301 26.80 19.76 -7.03
N ASP A 302 26.73 20.10 -5.75
CA ASP A 302 27.83 19.92 -4.80
C ASP A 302 27.70 18.61 -4.02
N ASN A 303 26.68 17.80 -4.33
CA ASN A 303 26.27 16.62 -3.55
C ASN A 303 26.81 15.30 -4.11
N ASN A 304 28.01 15.30 -4.71
CA ASN A 304 28.60 14.12 -5.36
C ASN A 304 27.64 13.46 -6.37
N GLY A 305 27.09 14.25 -7.30
CA GLY A 305 26.09 13.77 -8.24
C GLY A 305 26.57 12.60 -9.09
N VAL A 306 25.75 11.56 -9.20
CA VAL A 306 26.03 10.40 -10.06
C VAL A 306 24.90 10.19 -11.05
N ILE A 307 25.26 10.02 -12.32
CA ILE A 307 24.33 9.72 -13.42
C ILE A 307 24.69 8.40 -14.11
N TRP A 308 23.77 7.43 -14.06
CA TRP A 308 23.86 6.18 -14.82
C TRP A 308 23.12 6.34 -16.13
N ILE A 309 23.87 6.71 -17.17
CA ILE A 309 23.30 7.15 -18.45
C ILE A 309 23.19 6.03 -19.48
N LYS A 310 23.98 4.96 -19.37
CA LYS A 310 23.88 3.82 -20.26
C LYS A 310 24.29 2.52 -19.60
N THR A 311 23.84 1.39 -20.13
CA THR A 311 24.35 0.05 -19.81
C THR A 311 25.16 -0.53 -20.96
N LEU A 312 26.08 -1.44 -20.64
CA LEU A 312 26.84 -2.18 -21.65
C LEU A 312 26.14 -3.51 -21.94
N ASN A 313 25.86 -3.78 -23.21
CA ASN A 313 25.32 -5.04 -23.73
C ASN A 313 23.79 -5.28 -23.55
N ASP A 314 22.98 -4.23 -23.42
CA ASP A 314 21.52 -4.35 -23.53
C ASP A 314 21.06 -3.89 -24.94
N PRO A 315 20.39 -4.73 -25.73
CA PRO A 315 19.89 -4.34 -27.05
C PRO A 315 18.78 -3.26 -27.01
N LYS A 316 18.18 -3.00 -25.85
CA LYS A 316 17.21 -1.91 -25.65
C LYS A 316 17.87 -0.57 -25.34
N GLU A 317 19.18 -0.55 -25.06
CA GLU A 317 19.91 0.68 -24.83
C GLU A 317 20.10 1.45 -26.15
N GLY A 318 19.41 2.59 -26.26
CA GLY A 318 19.53 3.54 -27.35
C GLY A 318 20.13 4.88 -26.93
N ASN A 319 20.51 5.05 -25.66
CA ASN A 319 21.16 6.28 -25.23
C ASN A 319 22.53 6.44 -25.92
N VAL A 320 22.79 7.62 -26.48
CA VAL A 320 24.07 7.99 -27.08
C VAL A 320 24.56 9.28 -26.43
N CYS A 321 25.67 9.18 -25.71
CA CYS A 321 26.35 10.30 -25.07
C CYS A 321 27.79 10.38 -25.57
N THR A 322 28.14 11.50 -26.20
CA THR A 322 29.46 11.77 -26.79
C THR A 322 30.46 12.23 -25.73
N ASP A 323 31.77 12.16 -26.03
CA ASP A 323 32.81 12.64 -25.10
C ASP A 323 32.67 14.14 -24.76
N ALA A 324 32.18 14.95 -25.70
CA ALA A 324 31.89 16.37 -25.46
C ALA A 324 30.73 16.56 -24.49
N GLN A 325 29.64 15.78 -24.64
CA GLN A 325 28.51 15.80 -23.71
C GLN A 325 28.89 15.28 -22.32
N ILE A 326 29.77 14.27 -22.24
CA ILE A 326 30.34 13.79 -20.98
C ILE A 326 31.20 14.88 -20.31
N ALA A 327 31.95 15.66 -21.08
CA ALA A 327 32.72 16.78 -20.54
C ALA A 327 31.80 17.84 -19.89
N ILE A 328 30.66 18.16 -20.52
CA ILE A 328 29.64 19.06 -19.94
C ILE A 328 29.11 18.53 -18.62
N LEU A 329 28.79 17.23 -18.53
CA LEU A 329 28.34 16.60 -17.27
C LEU A 329 29.40 16.73 -16.17
N LYS A 330 30.68 16.50 -16.49
CA LYS A 330 31.79 16.64 -15.53
C LYS A 330 31.99 18.09 -15.08
N GLU A 331 31.89 19.06 -15.98
CA GLU A 331 31.94 20.50 -15.64
C GLU A 331 30.79 20.91 -14.71
N ARG A 332 29.66 20.20 -14.79
CA ARG A 332 28.51 20.36 -13.88
C ARG A 332 28.60 19.47 -12.63
N HIS A 333 29.76 18.88 -12.35
CA HIS A 333 30.07 18.05 -11.18
C HIS A 333 29.32 16.70 -11.12
N TRP A 334 28.95 16.14 -12.28
CA TRP A 334 28.35 14.81 -12.37
C TRP A 334 29.39 13.74 -12.67
N LEU A 335 29.45 12.72 -11.82
CA LEU A 335 30.11 11.46 -12.12
C LEU A 335 29.24 10.66 -13.08
N VAL A 336 29.74 10.43 -14.29
CA VAL A 336 29.06 9.63 -15.30
C VAL A 336 29.43 8.17 -15.13
N GLU A 337 28.43 7.34 -14.81
CA GLU A 337 28.58 5.91 -14.62
C GLU A 337 27.89 5.12 -15.73
N TYR A 338 28.39 3.91 -15.96
CA TYR A 338 27.84 2.95 -16.90
C TYR A 338 27.49 1.67 -16.16
N ASN A 339 26.24 1.21 -16.29
CA ASN A 339 25.86 -0.03 -15.64
C ASN A 339 26.57 -1.21 -16.33
N GLN A 340 27.56 -1.79 -15.66
CA GLN A 340 28.34 -2.95 -16.13
C GLN A 340 27.79 -4.29 -15.64
N TRP A 341 26.64 -4.33 -14.96
CA TRP A 341 26.17 -5.52 -14.24
C TRP A 341 24.89 -6.13 -14.82
N PRO A 342 24.84 -7.46 -15.00
CA PRO A 342 23.61 -8.18 -15.32
C PRO A 342 22.71 -8.22 -14.08
N GLN A 343 21.49 -7.70 -14.21
CA GLN A 343 20.37 -7.81 -13.25
C GLN A 343 20.64 -7.25 -11.84
N PHE A 344 20.13 -6.04 -11.58
CA PHE A 344 19.76 -5.66 -10.22
C PHE A 344 18.61 -6.56 -9.76
N TYR A 345 18.91 -7.48 -8.83
CA TYR A 345 17.90 -8.08 -7.97
C TYR A 345 17.33 -6.99 -7.07
N GLY A 346 16.12 -6.53 -7.40
CA GLY A 346 15.35 -5.58 -6.61
C GLY A 346 13.87 -5.89 -6.75
N ALA A 347 13.44 -7.03 -6.16
CA ALA A 347 12.06 -7.35 -5.76
C ALA A 347 11.89 -8.83 -5.28
N GLU A 348 12.90 -9.70 -5.38
CA GLU A 348 12.73 -11.12 -5.04
C GLU A 348 13.10 -11.53 -3.59
N SER A 349 13.51 -10.62 -2.70
CA SER A 349 13.82 -10.97 -1.29
C SER A 349 12.66 -10.81 -0.29
N LEU A 350 11.42 -10.56 -0.75
CA LEU A 350 10.23 -10.57 0.12
C LEU A 350 9.17 -11.62 -0.27
N LEU A 351 9.49 -12.54 -1.19
CA LEU A 351 8.60 -13.66 -1.56
C LEU A 351 9.21 -15.06 -1.39
N LYS A 352 10.27 -15.20 -0.59
CA LYS A 352 10.75 -16.50 -0.11
C LYS A 352 11.07 -16.46 1.38
N ASN A 353 10.02 -16.49 2.20
CA ASN A 353 9.77 -17.52 3.22
C ASN A 353 8.39 -17.29 3.85
#